data_AF-A0A9D8B730-F1
#
_entry.id   AF-A0A9D8B730-F1
#
_cell.length_a   1.000
_cell.length_b   1.000
_cell.length_c   1.000
_cell.angle_alpha   90.00
_cell.angle_beta   90.00
_cell.angle_gamma   90.00
#
_symmetry.space_group_name_H-M   'P 1'
#
loop_
_entity.id
_entity.type
_entity.pdbx_description
1 polymer ?
#
loop_
_entity_poly.entity_id
_entity_poly.type
_entity_poly.pdbx_seq_one_letter_code
_entity_poly.pdbx_strand_id
1 'polypeptide(L)'
;MSKPKKVSKPNFPAVALLRPRLDALFKDTALAEKSDAEIYTTLDEIGRGIKPDSLLPTLIRACLAAHVVNRTRLDALIPTWLRARNHLTAMSELLAQEKLDYELRGQAEAWLVVNGITPSQPAPIASDWFYQAYDLDDKSQALVVVFWYTDAKKQRIYGMSFLIDYNPPWDGAIKDTMLYPKLDPRDAKWKYVDIWKDRGQALESITAAQAKTKILKCLACNRKNKIRLARDLANNRDAFWRFVMALPDAPDTPRFTDEDWQALLKQDQSADEIMRYEQTVGRRVRMEDGKELLVMGNLDDWN
;
A
#
# COMPACT_ATOMS: atom_id res chain seq x y z
N MET A 1 -53.84 15.44 32.11
CA MET A 1 -53.31 14.34 31.27
C MET A 1 -52.51 14.92 30.12
N SER A 2 -51.17 14.87 30.19
CA SER A 2 -50.28 15.37 29.14
C SER A 2 -49.92 14.24 28.16
N LYS A 3 -50.23 14.41 26.87
CA LYS A 3 -49.82 13.47 25.82
C LYS A 3 -48.30 13.47 25.67
N PRO A 4 -47.62 12.32 25.60
CA PRO A 4 -46.18 12.27 25.39
C PRO A 4 -45.83 12.77 23.98
N LYS A 5 -44.93 13.75 23.91
CA LYS A 5 -44.36 14.27 22.65
C LYS A 5 -43.57 13.14 21.98
N LYS A 6 -44.02 12.72 20.79
CA LYS A 6 -43.29 11.81 19.90
C LYS A 6 -41.98 12.49 19.49
N VAL A 7 -40.86 12.03 20.04
CA VAL A 7 -39.53 12.46 19.60
C VAL A 7 -39.32 11.93 18.18
N SER A 8 -39.34 12.84 17.20
CA SER A 8 -38.99 12.55 15.81
C SER A 8 -37.53 12.09 15.78
N LYS A 9 -37.29 10.86 15.33
CA LYS A 9 -35.92 10.39 15.07
C LYS A 9 -35.29 11.31 14.01
N PRO A 10 -34.02 11.74 14.18
CA PRO A 10 -33.36 12.56 13.18
C PRO A 10 -33.32 11.82 11.84
N ASN A 11 -33.73 12.49 10.77
CA ASN A 11 -33.73 11.92 9.42
C ASN A 11 -32.32 12.01 8.84
N PHE A 12 -31.47 11.03 9.17
CA PHE A 12 -30.12 10.95 8.60
C PHE A 12 -30.17 10.45 7.15
N PRO A 13 -29.34 10.99 6.24
CA PRO A 13 -29.22 10.47 4.88
C PRO A 13 -28.83 8.99 4.91
N ALA A 14 -29.45 8.14 4.08
CA ALA A 14 -29.18 6.70 4.04
C ALA A 14 -27.68 6.37 3.84
N VAL A 15 -26.97 7.20 3.05
CA VAL A 15 -25.52 7.09 2.82
C VAL A 15 -24.71 7.28 4.11
N ALA A 16 -25.14 8.15 5.02
CA ALA A 16 -24.44 8.40 6.29
C ALA A 16 -24.48 7.17 7.22
N LEU A 17 -25.54 6.36 7.12
CA LEU A 17 -25.70 5.12 7.92
C LEU A 17 -25.16 3.88 7.21
N LEU A 18 -24.75 3.98 5.94
CA LEU A 18 -24.30 2.84 5.16
C LEU A 18 -23.11 2.14 5.83
N ARG A 19 -22.06 2.89 6.16
CA ARG A 19 -20.84 2.33 6.73
C ARG A 19 -21.09 1.65 8.09
N PRO A 20 -21.74 2.30 9.08
CA PRO A 20 -22.06 1.66 10.34
C PRO A 20 -22.91 0.38 10.19
N ARG A 21 -23.87 0.35 9.26
CA ARG A 21 -24.72 -0.83 9.03
C ARG A 21 -23.95 -2.00 8.43
N LEU A 22 -23.05 -1.73 7.47
CA LEU A 22 -22.17 -2.75 6.91
C LEU A 22 -21.18 -3.27 7.94
N ASP A 23 -20.58 -2.38 8.74
CA ASP A 23 -19.69 -2.78 9.84
C ASP A 23 -20.40 -3.67 10.86
N ALA A 24 -21.64 -3.33 11.23
CA ALA A 24 -22.43 -4.13 12.16
C ALA A 24 -22.71 -5.54 11.60
N LEU A 25 -23.02 -5.64 10.29
CA LEU A 25 -23.20 -6.94 9.64
C LEU A 25 -21.90 -7.73 9.58
N PHE A 26 -20.78 -7.11 9.22
CA PHE A 26 -19.52 -7.81 8.95
C PHE A 26 -18.68 -8.10 10.20
N LYS A 27 -18.95 -7.41 11.31
CA LYS A 27 -18.36 -7.70 12.63
C LYS A 27 -19.22 -8.65 13.47
N ASP A 28 -20.40 -9.02 12.99
CA ASP A 28 -21.25 -10.01 13.65
C ASP A 28 -20.51 -11.35 13.74
N THR A 29 -20.34 -11.85 14.97
CA THR A 29 -19.68 -13.13 15.22
C THR A 29 -20.51 -14.31 14.69
N ALA A 30 -21.82 -14.14 14.56
CA ALA A 30 -22.72 -15.12 13.97
C ALA A 30 -22.76 -15.07 12.44
N LEU A 31 -22.00 -14.18 11.77
CA LEU A 31 -21.97 -14.10 10.31
C LEU A 31 -21.58 -15.44 9.65
N ALA A 32 -20.70 -16.20 10.31
CA ALA A 32 -20.28 -17.53 9.85
C ALA A 32 -21.40 -18.60 9.95
N GLU A 33 -22.45 -18.35 10.71
CA GLU A 33 -23.59 -19.27 10.89
C GLU A 33 -24.78 -18.90 10.00
N LYS A 34 -24.86 -17.65 9.55
CA LYS A 34 -25.90 -17.18 8.63
C LYS A 34 -25.81 -17.86 7.28
N SER A 35 -26.96 -18.10 6.67
CA SER A 35 -27.04 -18.56 5.29
C SER A 35 -26.70 -17.44 4.30
N ASP A 36 -26.23 -17.80 3.11
CA ASP A 36 -25.88 -16.81 2.09
C ASP A 36 -27.10 -15.96 1.67
N ALA A 37 -28.29 -16.57 1.65
CA ALA A 37 -29.54 -15.88 1.34
C ALA A 37 -29.92 -14.80 2.38
N GLU A 38 -29.69 -15.07 3.67
CA GLU A 38 -29.91 -14.09 4.74
C GLU A 38 -28.93 -12.92 4.62
N ILE A 39 -27.67 -13.20 4.29
CA ILE A 39 -26.66 -12.17 4.08
C ILE A 39 -27.01 -11.31 2.87
N TYR A 40 -27.40 -11.93 1.73
CA TYR A 40 -27.84 -11.20 0.54
C TYR A 40 -29.04 -10.30 0.82
N THR A 41 -30.06 -10.82 1.51
CA THR A 41 -31.25 -10.06 1.88
C THR A 41 -30.87 -8.84 2.72
N THR A 42 -29.97 -9.03 3.69
CA THR A 42 -29.49 -7.94 4.55
C THR A 42 -28.69 -6.90 3.74
N LEU A 43 -27.84 -7.33 2.82
CA LEU A 43 -27.08 -6.43 1.94
C LEU A 43 -28.01 -5.60 1.05
N ASP A 44 -29.05 -6.23 0.48
CA ASP A 44 -30.05 -5.54 -0.34
C ASP A 44 -30.82 -4.49 0.47
N GLU A 45 -31.16 -4.80 1.72
CA GLU A 45 -31.81 -3.85 2.64
C GLU A 45 -30.90 -2.68 3.05
N ILE A 46 -29.62 -2.95 3.24
CA ILE A 46 -28.62 -1.92 3.57
C ILE A 46 -28.38 -1.00 2.35
N GLY A 47 -28.27 -1.57 1.15
CA GLY A 47 -28.00 -0.85 -0.09
C GLY A 47 -29.23 -0.18 -0.73
N ARG A 48 -30.44 -0.43 -0.21
CA ARG A 48 -31.69 0.04 -0.82
C ARG A 48 -31.69 1.57 -1.00
N GLY A 49 -31.83 2.01 -2.25
CA GLY A 49 -31.89 3.43 -2.62
C GLY A 49 -30.54 4.14 -2.64
N ILE A 50 -29.42 3.42 -2.48
CA ILE A 50 -28.07 3.98 -2.53
C ILE A 50 -27.47 3.73 -3.92
N LYS A 51 -26.88 4.78 -4.52
CA LYS A 51 -26.21 4.67 -5.82
C LYS A 51 -24.95 3.79 -5.74
N PRO A 52 -24.62 3.01 -6.79
CA PRO A 52 -23.41 2.19 -6.83
C PRO A 52 -22.13 2.95 -6.49
N ASP A 53 -21.96 4.19 -6.98
CA ASP A 53 -20.80 5.06 -6.69
C ASP A 53 -20.58 5.33 -5.19
N SER A 54 -21.62 5.24 -4.36
CA SER A 54 -21.49 5.36 -2.90
C SER A 54 -21.50 3.99 -2.21
N LEU A 55 -22.27 3.05 -2.74
CA LEU A 55 -22.44 1.71 -2.16
C LEU A 55 -21.15 0.90 -2.26
N LEU A 56 -20.59 0.76 -3.46
CA LEU A 56 -19.48 -0.16 -3.74
C LEU A 56 -18.18 0.20 -3.02
N PRO A 57 -17.70 1.46 -3.03
CA PRO A 57 -16.50 1.81 -2.28
C PRO A 57 -16.67 1.58 -0.77
N THR A 58 -17.87 1.86 -0.24
CA THR A 58 -18.17 1.68 1.18
C THR A 58 -18.25 0.21 1.57
N LEU A 59 -18.84 -0.62 0.69
CA LEU A 59 -18.90 -2.08 0.82
C LEU A 59 -17.50 -2.68 0.86
N ILE A 60 -16.65 -2.35 -0.11
CA ILE A 60 -15.27 -2.85 -0.18
C ILE A 60 -14.52 -2.46 1.10
N ARG A 61 -14.58 -1.19 1.51
CA ARG A 61 -13.96 -0.74 2.77
C ARG A 61 -14.46 -1.55 3.97
N ALA A 62 -15.73 -1.92 3.99
CA ALA A 62 -16.33 -2.60 5.14
C ALA A 62 -15.85 -4.06 5.20
N CYS A 63 -15.79 -4.74 4.05
CA CYS A 63 -15.19 -6.06 3.93
C CYS A 63 -13.71 -6.06 4.34
N LEU A 64 -12.92 -5.08 3.88
CA LEU A 64 -11.49 -4.99 4.22
C LEU A 64 -11.24 -4.77 5.72
N ALA A 65 -12.16 -4.12 6.42
CA ALA A 65 -12.07 -3.86 7.86
C ALA A 65 -12.66 -4.97 8.73
N ALA A 66 -13.25 -6.00 8.12
CA ALA A 66 -13.81 -7.14 8.84
C ALA A 66 -12.68 -8.02 9.43
N HIS A 67 -13.00 -8.78 10.48
CA HIS A 67 -12.07 -9.79 11.00
C HIS A 67 -11.71 -10.82 9.91
N VAL A 68 -10.48 -11.34 9.95
CA VAL A 68 -9.93 -12.22 8.90
C VAL A 68 -10.87 -13.38 8.54
N VAL A 69 -11.45 -14.04 9.55
CA VAL A 69 -12.39 -15.17 9.35
C VAL A 69 -13.63 -14.73 8.54
N ASN A 70 -14.20 -13.57 8.90
CA ASN A 70 -15.35 -13.02 8.20
C ASN A 70 -14.99 -12.53 6.80
N ARG A 71 -13.79 -11.94 6.63
CA ARG A 71 -13.31 -11.48 5.34
C ARG A 71 -13.23 -12.61 4.32
N THR A 72 -12.66 -13.76 4.68
CA THR A 72 -12.61 -14.94 3.79
C THR A 72 -14.00 -15.36 3.33
N ARG A 73 -14.99 -15.38 4.24
CA ARG A 73 -16.38 -15.70 3.87
C ARG A 73 -16.99 -14.65 2.95
N LEU A 74 -16.77 -13.37 3.24
CA LEU A 74 -17.26 -12.26 2.42
C LEU A 74 -16.63 -12.29 1.02
N ASP A 75 -15.35 -12.63 0.90
CA ASP A 75 -14.65 -12.74 -0.39
C ASP A 75 -15.22 -13.84 -1.28
N ALA A 76 -15.78 -14.91 -0.71
CA ALA A 76 -16.48 -15.94 -1.47
C ALA A 76 -17.91 -15.51 -1.87
N LEU A 77 -18.60 -14.78 -1.01
CA LEU A 77 -20.03 -14.49 -1.13
C LEU A 77 -20.33 -13.22 -1.93
N ILE A 78 -19.58 -12.14 -1.69
CA ILE A 78 -19.82 -10.82 -2.28
C ILE A 78 -19.72 -10.83 -3.81
N PRO A 79 -18.75 -11.50 -4.47
CA PRO A 79 -18.68 -11.57 -5.93
C PRO A 79 -19.98 -12.10 -6.56
N THR A 80 -20.60 -13.10 -5.94
CA THR A 80 -21.87 -13.70 -6.40
C THR A 80 -23.04 -12.74 -6.21
N TRP A 81 -23.11 -12.07 -5.06
CA TRP A 81 -24.12 -11.02 -4.80
C TRP A 81 -24.02 -9.88 -5.81
N LEU A 82 -22.80 -9.39 -6.08
CA LEU A 82 -22.54 -8.32 -7.04
C LEU A 82 -23.01 -8.69 -8.45
N ARG A 83 -22.79 -9.94 -8.87
CA ARG A 83 -23.30 -10.47 -10.14
C ARG A 83 -24.82 -10.46 -10.17
N ALA A 84 -25.46 -11.01 -9.14
CA ALA A 84 -26.92 -11.13 -9.05
C ALA A 84 -27.64 -9.76 -9.07
N ARG A 85 -26.97 -8.70 -8.59
CA ARG A 85 -27.50 -7.32 -8.56
C ARG A 85 -26.99 -6.43 -9.69
N ASN A 86 -26.31 -7.00 -10.68
CA ASN A 86 -25.74 -6.28 -11.82
C ASN A 86 -24.84 -5.10 -11.40
N HIS A 87 -24.09 -5.26 -10.30
CA HIS A 87 -23.17 -4.25 -9.78
C HIS A 87 -21.76 -4.35 -10.38
N LEU A 88 -21.46 -5.44 -11.09
CA LEU A 88 -20.14 -5.66 -11.70
C LEU A 88 -19.82 -4.57 -12.74
N THR A 89 -20.77 -4.16 -13.57
CA THR A 89 -20.57 -3.08 -14.55
C THR A 89 -20.22 -1.75 -13.87
N ALA A 90 -20.98 -1.36 -12.85
CA ALA A 90 -20.70 -0.14 -12.08
C ALA A 90 -19.33 -0.21 -11.38
N MET A 91 -18.92 -1.38 -10.88
CA MET A 91 -17.60 -1.55 -10.31
C MET A 91 -16.48 -1.39 -11.34
N SER A 92 -16.64 -1.95 -12.54
CA SER A 92 -15.71 -1.74 -13.67
C SER A 92 -15.64 -0.26 -14.07
N GLU A 93 -16.76 0.44 -14.12
CA GLU A 93 -16.80 1.89 -14.39
C GLU A 93 -16.06 2.70 -13.31
N LEU A 94 -16.23 2.36 -12.03
CA LEU A 94 -15.50 3.01 -10.94
C LEU A 94 -13.98 2.80 -11.04
N LEU A 95 -13.53 1.62 -11.49
CA LEU A 95 -12.11 1.34 -11.74
C LEU A 95 -11.58 2.15 -12.94
N ALA A 96 -12.34 2.18 -14.04
CA ALA A 96 -11.98 2.90 -15.25
C ALA A 96 -11.93 4.42 -15.04
N GLN A 97 -12.83 4.96 -14.21
CA GLN A 97 -12.88 6.38 -13.84
C GLN A 97 -11.94 6.75 -12.68
N GLU A 98 -11.14 5.81 -12.19
CA GLU A 98 -10.22 6.00 -11.06
C GLU A 98 -10.88 6.54 -9.79
N LYS A 99 -12.16 6.22 -9.58
CA LYS A 99 -12.93 6.63 -8.40
C LYS A 99 -12.69 5.76 -7.17
N LEU A 100 -11.99 4.64 -7.33
CA LEU A 100 -11.55 3.78 -6.23
C LEU A 100 -10.10 4.09 -5.87
N ASP A 101 -9.86 4.30 -4.58
CA ASP A 101 -8.50 4.44 -4.06
C ASP A 101 -7.73 3.10 -4.12
N TYR A 102 -6.39 3.15 -4.07
CA TYR A 102 -5.51 1.99 -4.31
C TYR A 102 -5.89 0.73 -3.51
N GLU A 103 -6.20 0.87 -2.23
CA GLU A 103 -6.54 -0.25 -1.35
C GLU A 103 -7.85 -0.92 -1.77
N LEU A 104 -8.83 -0.14 -2.27
CA LEU A 104 -10.10 -0.68 -2.74
C LEU A 104 -10.00 -1.30 -4.13
N ARG A 105 -9.08 -0.82 -4.96
CA ARG A 105 -8.92 -1.32 -6.34
C ARG A 105 -8.53 -2.79 -6.36
N GLY A 106 -7.54 -3.20 -5.58
CA GLY A 106 -7.11 -4.61 -5.55
C GLY A 106 -8.26 -5.56 -5.19
N GLN A 107 -9.10 -5.20 -4.22
CA GLN A 107 -10.25 -6.00 -3.84
C GLN A 107 -11.37 -5.99 -4.90
N ALA A 108 -11.65 -4.83 -5.52
CA ALA A 108 -12.62 -4.71 -6.61
C ALA A 108 -12.18 -5.53 -7.84
N GLU A 109 -10.90 -5.45 -8.20
CA GLU A 109 -10.29 -6.19 -9.30
C GLU A 109 -10.38 -7.70 -9.04
N ALA A 110 -10.04 -8.16 -7.82
CA ALA A 110 -10.19 -9.56 -7.44
C ALA A 110 -11.63 -10.06 -7.58
N TRP A 111 -12.62 -9.28 -7.13
CA TRP A 111 -14.03 -9.64 -7.27
C TRP A 111 -14.50 -9.66 -8.74
N LEU A 112 -13.98 -8.77 -9.59
CA LEU A 112 -14.25 -8.81 -11.04
C LEU A 112 -13.65 -10.05 -11.71
N VAL A 113 -12.41 -10.42 -11.36
CA VAL A 113 -11.72 -11.61 -11.88
C VAL A 113 -12.46 -12.89 -11.53
N VAL A 114 -12.94 -13.03 -10.28
CA VAL A 114 -13.79 -14.16 -9.85
C VAL A 114 -15.07 -14.26 -10.71
N ASN A 115 -15.50 -13.14 -11.28
CA ASN A 115 -16.64 -13.07 -12.17
C ASN A 115 -16.31 -13.22 -13.66
N GLY A 116 -15.08 -13.56 -14.02
CA GLY A 116 -14.63 -13.68 -15.41
C GLY A 116 -14.46 -12.34 -16.13
N ILE A 117 -14.49 -11.22 -15.40
CA ILE A 117 -14.27 -9.88 -15.94
C ILE A 117 -12.80 -9.56 -15.76
N THR A 118 -12.10 -9.37 -16.86
CA THR A 118 -10.71 -8.90 -16.82
C THR A 118 -10.72 -7.40 -16.50
N PRO A 119 -10.18 -6.97 -15.35
CA PRO A 119 -10.10 -5.55 -15.04
C PRO A 119 -9.22 -4.87 -16.09
N SER A 120 -9.62 -3.68 -16.52
CA SER A 120 -8.74 -2.84 -17.32
C SER A 120 -7.47 -2.60 -16.52
N GLN A 121 -6.30 -2.90 -17.10
CA GLN A 121 -5.03 -2.53 -16.50
C GLN A 121 -5.10 -1.05 -16.11
N PRO A 122 -4.75 -0.67 -14.87
CA PRO A 122 -4.70 0.75 -14.53
C PRO A 122 -3.79 1.42 -15.55
N ALA A 123 -4.26 2.51 -16.15
CA ALA A 123 -3.35 3.36 -16.91
C ALA A 123 -2.18 3.68 -15.98
N PRO A 124 -0.93 3.66 -16.48
CA PRO A 124 0.19 4.16 -15.70
C PRO A 124 -0.22 5.52 -15.17
N ILE A 125 -0.08 5.71 -13.87
CA ILE A 125 -0.47 6.96 -13.25
C ILE A 125 0.25 8.07 -14.00
N ALA A 126 -0.51 8.98 -14.59
CA ALA A 126 0.06 10.13 -15.26
C ALA A 126 1.03 10.81 -14.28
N SER A 127 2.20 11.24 -14.77
CA SER A 127 3.21 11.96 -14.00
C SER A 127 2.64 13.10 -13.15
N ASP A 128 1.47 13.61 -13.50
CA ASP A 128 0.69 14.64 -12.80
C ASP A 128 0.28 14.30 -11.36
N TRP A 129 0.31 13.01 -10.98
CA TRP A 129 0.02 12.55 -9.62
C TRP A 129 1.28 12.46 -8.75
N PHE A 130 2.48 12.56 -9.32
CA PHE A 130 3.69 12.72 -8.52
C PHE A 130 3.55 13.97 -7.65
N TYR A 131 3.80 13.82 -6.35
CA TYR A 131 3.82 14.95 -5.43
C TYR A 131 5.25 15.45 -5.25
N GLN A 132 6.09 14.63 -4.63
CA GLN A 132 7.48 14.97 -4.33
C GLN A 132 8.27 13.71 -3.95
N ALA A 133 9.58 13.76 -4.16
CA ALA A 133 10.50 12.76 -3.65
C ALA A 133 11.62 13.44 -2.86
N TYR A 134 12.16 12.70 -1.91
CA TYR A 134 13.17 13.14 -0.99
C TYR A 134 14.26 12.07 -0.84
N ASP A 135 15.48 12.52 -0.58
CA ASP A 135 16.65 11.68 -0.42
C ASP A 135 17.45 12.09 0.81
N LEU A 136 17.98 11.12 1.52
CA LEU A 136 19.03 11.30 2.51
C LEU A 136 20.10 10.28 2.16
N ASP A 137 21.34 10.71 2.00
CA ASP A 137 22.43 9.83 1.56
C ASP A 137 23.68 10.15 2.37
N ASP A 138 24.15 9.18 3.15
CA ASP A 138 25.44 9.25 3.83
C ASP A 138 26.34 8.07 3.46
N LYS A 139 27.56 8.03 3.99
CA LYS A 139 28.53 6.97 3.65
C LYS A 139 28.07 5.56 4.05
N SER A 140 27.08 5.44 4.93
CA SER A 140 26.63 4.18 5.53
C SER A 140 25.28 3.73 5.00
N GLN A 141 24.31 4.64 4.88
CA GLN A 141 22.93 4.34 4.51
C GLN A 141 22.35 5.50 3.70
N ALA A 142 21.31 5.17 2.94
CA ALA A 142 20.48 6.16 2.29
C ALA A 142 18.99 5.85 2.46
N LEU A 143 18.16 6.89 2.36
CA LEU A 143 16.72 6.80 2.43
C LEU A 143 16.13 7.58 1.26
N VAL A 144 15.40 6.90 0.38
CA VAL A 144 14.60 7.54 -0.66
C VAL A 144 13.14 7.48 -0.24
N VAL A 145 12.47 8.62 -0.19
CA VAL A 145 11.03 8.71 0.08
C VAL A 145 10.34 9.26 -1.16
N VAL A 146 9.27 8.61 -1.61
CA VAL A 146 8.47 9.05 -2.76
C VAL A 146 7.02 9.21 -2.33
N PHE A 147 6.41 10.32 -2.70
CA PHE A 147 5.01 10.62 -2.45
C PHE A 147 4.26 10.92 -3.76
N TRP A 148 2.99 10.54 -3.78
CA TRP A 148 2.07 10.81 -4.88
C TRP A 148 0.69 11.12 -4.32
N TYR A 149 -0.06 11.91 -5.07
CA TYR A 149 -1.47 12.17 -4.79
C TYR A 149 -2.30 10.89 -4.91
N THR A 150 -3.37 10.80 -4.14
CA THR A 150 -4.32 9.68 -4.25
C THR A 150 -5.66 10.06 -4.86
N ASP A 151 -5.82 11.34 -5.19
CA ASP A 151 -7.04 11.89 -5.76
C ASP A 151 -6.74 13.07 -6.69
N ALA A 152 -7.62 13.30 -7.66
CA ALA A 152 -7.49 14.38 -8.63
C ALA A 152 -7.57 15.79 -8.00
N LYS A 153 -8.15 15.91 -6.79
CA LYS A 153 -8.20 17.18 -6.05
C LYS A 153 -6.89 17.46 -5.31
N LYS A 154 -5.93 16.53 -5.35
CA LYS A 154 -4.60 16.64 -4.73
C LYS A 154 -4.67 16.91 -3.22
N GLN A 155 -5.67 16.34 -2.54
CA GLN A 155 -5.93 16.58 -1.11
C GLN A 155 -5.23 15.56 -0.20
N ARG A 156 -4.94 14.37 -0.72
CA ARG A 156 -4.28 13.31 0.03
C ARG A 156 -3.08 12.78 -0.74
N ILE A 157 -2.03 12.44 -0.02
CA ILE A 157 -0.85 11.77 -0.55
C ILE A 157 -0.64 10.42 0.12
N TYR A 158 -0.10 9.48 -0.65
CA TYR A 158 0.36 8.17 -0.23
C TYR A 158 1.84 8.09 -0.59
N GLY A 159 2.61 7.24 0.08
CA GLY A 159 4.05 7.21 -0.14
C GLY A 159 4.70 5.88 0.13
N MET A 160 5.93 5.75 -0.34
CA MET A 160 6.81 4.61 -0.08
C MET A 160 8.20 5.13 0.22
N SER A 161 8.86 4.54 1.20
CA SER A 161 10.27 4.75 1.47
C SER A 161 11.11 3.51 1.19
N PHE A 162 12.34 3.73 0.80
CA PHE A 162 13.35 2.72 0.50
C PHE A 162 14.58 3.00 1.36
N LEU A 163 14.88 2.09 2.28
CA LEU A 163 16.12 2.12 3.03
C LEU A 163 17.19 1.36 2.24
N ILE A 164 18.32 2.01 2.03
CA ILE A 164 19.48 1.51 1.29
C ILE A 164 20.64 1.42 2.28
N ASP A 165 21.41 0.34 2.21
CA ASP A 165 22.57 0.16 3.07
C ASP A 165 23.82 -0.07 2.20
N TYR A 166 24.87 0.70 2.44
CA TYR A 166 26.12 0.63 1.70
C TYR A 166 27.13 -0.34 2.32
N ASN A 167 26.84 -0.85 3.51
CA ASN A 167 27.72 -1.79 4.18
C ASN A 167 27.50 -3.23 3.68
N PRO A 168 28.51 -4.11 3.81
CA PRO A 168 28.38 -5.51 3.42
C PRO A 168 27.33 -6.24 4.27
N PRO A 169 26.51 -7.12 3.67
CA PRO A 169 26.52 -7.56 2.27
C PRO A 169 25.66 -6.68 1.33
N TRP A 170 25.02 -5.64 1.84
CA TRP A 170 24.05 -4.85 1.09
C TRP A 170 24.69 -4.12 -0.09
N ASP A 171 25.86 -3.49 0.11
CA ASP A 171 26.65 -2.84 -0.93
C ASP A 171 25.78 -1.97 -1.88
N GLY A 172 24.88 -1.17 -1.31
CA GLY A 172 23.95 -0.29 -2.02
C GLY A 172 22.60 -0.93 -2.40
N ALA A 173 22.32 -2.13 -1.91
CA ALA A 173 21.03 -2.78 -2.05
C ALA A 173 19.95 -2.11 -1.19
N ILE A 174 18.70 -2.23 -1.63
CA ILE A 174 17.53 -1.94 -0.80
C ILE A 174 17.46 -2.99 0.30
N LYS A 175 17.53 -2.50 1.53
CA LYS A 175 17.47 -3.25 2.78
C LYS A 175 16.04 -3.43 3.28
N ASP A 176 15.28 -2.34 3.27
CA ASP A 176 13.91 -2.32 3.79
C ASP A 176 13.04 -1.31 3.02
N THR A 177 11.73 -1.48 3.10
CA THR A 177 10.76 -0.55 2.51
C THR A 177 9.56 -0.35 3.42
N MET A 178 9.04 0.86 3.47
CA MET A 178 7.82 1.16 4.22
C MET A 178 6.80 1.82 3.31
N LEU A 179 5.55 1.39 3.39
CA LEU A 179 4.42 2.12 2.83
C LEU A 179 3.83 3.07 3.87
N TYR A 180 3.59 4.31 3.45
CA TYR A 180 2.99 5.33 4.30
C TYR A 180 1.49 5.44 4.04
N PRO A 181 0.64 5.48 5.09
CA PRO A 181 -0.78 5.66 4.92
C PRO A 181 -1.12 7.01 4.28
N LYS A 182 -2.34 7.10 3.75
CA LYS A 182 -2.85 8.31 3.10
C LYS A 182 -2.98 9.44 4.12
N LEU A 183 -2.29 10.56 3.90
CA LEU A 183 -2.32 11.73 4.76
C LEU A 183 -2.51 13.01 3.95
N ASP A 184 -2.84 14.11 4.64
CA ASP A 184 -2.67 15.44 4.06
C ASP A 184 -1.19 15.67 3.69
N PRO A 185 -0.88 16.38 2.58
CA PRO A 185 0.49 16.67 2.18
C PRO A 185 1.39 17.28 3.25
N ARG A 186 0.85 18.17 4.09
CA ARG A 186 1.60 18.81 5.18
C ARG A 186 1.87 17.82 6.31
N ASP A 187 0.85 17.06 6.70
CA ASP A 187 0.97 16.06 7.76
C ASP A 187 1.97 14.96 7.39
N ALA A 188 1.95 14.47 6.14
CA ALA A 188 2.90 13.46 5.69
C ALA A 188 4.32 13.99 5.64
N LYS A 189 4.52 15.23 5.14
CA LYS A 189 5.85 15.86 5.14
C LYS A 189 6.39 16.02 6.55
N TRP A 190 5.58 16.57 7.46
CA TRP A 190 5.99 16.73 8.86
C TRP A 190 6.40 15.39 9.48
N LYS A 191 5.56 14.36 9.30
CA LYS A 191 5.74 13.05 9.93
C LYS A 191 6.89 12.23 9.37
N TYR A 192 7.14 12.29 8.05
CA TYR A 192 8.07 11.35 7.38
C TYR A 192 9.31 12.03 6.79
N VAL A 193 9.31 13.35 6.65
CA VAL A 193 10.44 14.11 6.11
C VAL A 193 11.04 15.00 7.18
N ASP A 194 10.25 15.87 7.81
CA ASP A 194 10.78 16.87 8.74
C ASP A 194 11.29 16.25 10.05
N ILE A 195 10.77 15.08 10.46
CA ILE A 195 11.25 14.35 11.64
C ILE A 195 12.76 14.04 11.61
N TRP A 196 13.35 13.94 10.43
CA TRP A 196 14.79 13.68 10.28
C TRP A 196 15.64 14.91 10.61
N LYS A 197 15.10 16.13 10.42
CA LYS A 197 15.80 17.37 10.80
C LYS A 197 16.08 17.41 12.30
N ASP A 198 15.14 16.92 13.10
CA ASP A 198 15.30 16.82 14.56
C ASP A 198 16.39 15.81 14.96
N ARG A 199 16.78 14.91 14.03
CA ARG A 199 17.89 13.96 14.16
C ARG A 199 19.20 14.46 13.55
N GLY A 200 19.25 15.72 13.12
CA GLY A 200 20.43 16.30 12.47
C GLY A 200 20.65 15.82 11.03
N GLN A 201 19.66 15.17 10.41
CA GLN A 201 19.74 14.66 9.04
C GLN A 201 18.60 15.27 8.22
N ALA A 202 18.89 16.23 7.34
CA ALA A 202 17.84 16.82 6.50
C ALA A 202 17.71 16.02 5.20
N LEU A 203 16.50 15.54 4.90
CA LEU A 203 16.21 14.99 3.58
C LEU A 203 16.17 16.13 2.53
N GLU A 204 16.85 15.91 1.42
CA GLU A 204 16.89 16.81 0.27
C GLU A 204 15.79 16.46 -0.73
N SER A 205 15.18 17.46 -1.35
CA SER A 205 14.19 17.19 -2.40
C SER A 205 14.91 16.74 -3.67
N ILE A 206 14.43 15.66 -4.27
CA ILE A 206 14.91 15.15 -5.57
C ILE A 206 13.77 15.08 -6.59
N THR A 207 14.13 15.06 -7.87
CA THR A 207 13.14 14.91 -8.95
C THR A 207 12.60 13.48 -9.02
N ALA A 208 11.43 13.31 -9.65
CA ALA A 208 10.84 11.99 -9.90
C ALA A 208 11.79 11.05 -10.67
N ALA A 209 12.51 11.60 -11.67
CA ALA A 209 13.47 10.84 -12.45
C ALA A 209 14.67 10.39 -11.61
N GLN A 210 15.24 11.27 -10.79
CA GLN A 210 16.31 10.91 -9.87
C GLN A 210 15.87 9.83 -8.87
N ALA A 211 14.66 9.93 -8.33
CA ALA A 211 14.13 8.94 -7.39
C ALA A 211 14.04 7.57 -8.05
N LYS A 212 13.44 7.48 -9.25
CA LYS A 212 13.36 6.22 -10.00
C LYS A 212 14.74 5.66 -10.31
N THR A 213 15.65 6.47 -10.87
CA THR A 213 17.03 6.06 -11.15
C THR A 213 17.70 5.47 -9.92
N LYS A 214 17.62 6.14 -8.78
CA LYS A 214 18.26 5.70 -7.53
C LYS A 214 17.68 4.37 -7.07
N ILE A 215 16.36 4.26 -6.99
CA ILE A 215 15.66 3.02 -6.58
C ILE A 215 16.04 1.85 -7.51
N LEU A 216 16.02 2.04 -8.83
CA LEU A 216 16.32 0.97 -9.79
C LEU A 216 17.81 0.59 -9.80
N LYS A 217 18.73 1.54 -9.56
CA LYS A 217 20.15 1.21 -9.34
C LYS A 217 20.35 0.37 -8.09
N CYS A 218 19.66 0.68 -6.99
CA CYS A 218 19.73 -0.12 -5.77
C CYS A 218 19.15 -1.53 -5.96
N LEU A 219 18.05 -1.69 -6.72
CA LEU A 219 17.54 -3.02 -7.10
C LEU A 219 18.55 -3.80 -7.96
N ALA A 220 19.31 -3.12 -8.82
CA ALA A 220 20.41 -3.76 -9.54
C ALA A 220 21.52 -4.24 -8.58
N CYS A 221 21.78 -3.50 -7.49
CA CYS A 221 22.66 -3.96 -6.41
C CYS A 221 22.09 -5.19 -5.68
N ASN A 222 20.81 -5.23 -5.32
CA ASN A 222 20.18 -6.46 -4.78
C ASN A 222 20.45 -7.67 -5.69
N ARG A 223 20.25 -7.50 -7.01
CA ARG A 223 20.50 -8.57 -7.98
C ARG A 223 21.97 -8.97 -8.03
N LYS A 224 22.89 -8.00 -8.09
CA LYS A 224 24.34 -8.23 -8.12
C LYS A 224 24.82 -9.00 -6.88
N ASN A 225 24.28 -8.63 -5.72
CA ASN A 225 24.67 -9.20 -4.43
C ASN A 225 23.85 -10.45 -4.06
N LYS A 226 22.96 -10.90 -4.95
CA LYS A 226 22.06 -12.05 -4.74
C LYS A 226 21.19 -11.94 -3.49
N ILE A 227 20.74 -10.73 -3.20
CA ILE A 227 19.85 -10.40 -2.09
C ILE A 227 18.43 -10.32 -2.62
N ARG A 228 17.50 -11.05 -1.99
CA ARG A 228 16.07 -10.98 -2.33
C ARG A 228 15.48 -9.61 -2.04
N LEU A 229 14.34 -9.31 -2.65
CA LEU A 229 13.53 -8.16 -2.23
C LEU A 229 13.20 -8.26 -0.73
N ALA A 230 13.19 -7.11 -0.06
CA ALA A 230 12.58 -7.00 1.27
C ALA A 230 11.13 -7.49 1.21
N ARG A 231 10.68 -8.18 2.27
CA ARG A 231 9.35 -8.80 2.32
C ARG A 231 8.23 -7.81 2.02
N ASP A 232 8.33 -6.61 2.59
CA ASP A 232 7.32 -5.57 2.39
C ASP A 232 7.31 -5.07 0.95
N LEU A 233 8.46 -4.94 0.29
CA LEU A 233 8.51 -4.58 -1.12
C LEU A 233 7.90 -5.69 -2.00
N ALA A 234 8.21 -6.96 -1.70
CA ALA A 234 7.65 -8.11 -2.40
C ALA A 234 6.11 -8.15 -2.30
N ASN A 235 5.57 -7.89 -1.10
CA ASN A 235 4.13 -7.86 -0.84
C ASN A 235 3.43 -6.65 -1.47
N ASN A 236 4.18 -5.61 -1.82
CA ASN A 236 3.66 -4.35 -2.36
C ASN A 236 4.07 -4.11 -3.82
N ARG A 237 4.25 -5.19 -4.59
CA ARG A 237 4.55 -5.18 -6.03
C ARG A 237 3.67 -4.20 -6.79
N ASP A 238 2.36 -4.25 -6.59
CA ASP A 238 1.43 -3.44 -7.38
C ASP A 238 1.58 -1.95 -7.09
N ALA A 239 1.89 -1.57 -5.85
CA ALA A 239 2.21 -0.19 -5.49
C ALA A 239 3.51 0.25 -6.17
N PHE A 240 4.55 -0.60 -6.14
CA PHE A 240 5.81 -0.32 -6.79
C PHE A 240 5.64 -0.09 -8.31
N TRP A 241 4.98 -1.01 -9.01
CA TRP A 241 4.74 -0.88 -10.45
C TRP A 241 3.90 0.34 -10.80
N ARG A 242 2.88 0.62 -9.99
CA ARG A 242 1.97 1.72 -10.27
C ARG A 242 2.58 3.09 -10.01
N PHE A 243 3.36 3.23 -8.94
CA PHE A 243 3.81 4.54 -8.46
C PHE A 243 5.28 4.81 -8.77
N VAL A 244 6.16 3.81 -8.68
CA VAL A 244 7.60 3.99 -8.92
C VAL A 244 7.94 3.76 -10.39
N MET A 245 7.43 2.68 -10.98
CA MET A 245 7.73 2.38 -12.40
C MET A 245 7.06 3.36 -13.37
N ALA A 246 6.01 4.06 -12.94
CA ALA A 246 5.36 5.13 -13.70
C ALA A 246 6.12 6.47 -13.68
N LEU A 247 7.12 6.64 -12.81
CA LEU A 247 7.93 7.86 -12.81
C LEU A 247 8.74 7.98 -14.12
N PRO A 248 9.07 9.20 -14.58
CA PRO A 248 9.90 9.40 -15.75
C PRO A 248 11.30 8.80 -15.55
N ASP A 249 11.90 8.31 -16.64
CA ASP A 249 13.29 7.86 -16.64
C ASP A 249 14.23 9.06 -16.81
N ALA A 250 15.30 9.12 -16.00
CA ALA A 250 16.51 9.88 -16.35
C ALA A 250 17.36 9.08 -17.36
N PRO A 251 18.32 9.71 -18.07
CA PRO A 251 19.13 9.06 -19.10
C PRO A 251 19.88 7.79 -18.66
N ASP A 252 20.21 7.70 -17.37
CA ASP A 252 20.96 6.60 -16.76
C ASP A 252 20.08 5.64 -15.94
N THR A 253 18.76 5.72 -16.11
CA THR A 253 17.81 4.83 -15.41
C THR A 253 18.00 3.40 -15.92
N PRO A 254 18.32 2.43 -15.04
CA PRO A 254 18.38 1.03 -15.44
C PRO A 254 17.02 0.53 -15.91
N ARG A 255 17.01 -0.28 -16.98
CA ARG A 255 15.81 -1.03 -17.34
C ARG A 255 15.48 -2.03 -16.22
N PHE A 256 14.20 -2.11 -15.88
CA PHE A 256 13.70 -3.05 -14.87
C PHE A 256 12.37 -3.65 -15.36
N THR A 257 12.31 -4.98 -15.49
CA THR A 257 11.15 -5.71 -16.03
C THR A 257 10.49 -6.62 -15.00
N ASP A 258 9.37 -7.25 -15.37
CA ASP A 258 8.76 -8.25 -14.48
C ASP A 258 9.68 -9.45 -14.27
N GLU A 259 10.45 -9.85 -15.29
CA GLU A 259 11.45 -10.91 -15.16
C GLU A 259 12.52 -10.56 -14.13
N ASP A 260 12.97 -9.29 -14.08
CA ASP A 260 13.89 -8.81 -13.05
C ASP A 260 13.27 -8.89 -11.65
N TRP A 261 11.99 -8.52 -11.52
CA TRP A 261 11.25 -8.64 -10.26
C TRP A 261 11.15 -10.11 -9.81
N GLN A 262 10.74 -11.01 -10.70
CA GLN A 262 10.64 -12.44 -10.40
C GLN A 262 12.00 -13.06 -10.04
N ALA A 263 13.08 -12.61 -10.67
CA ALA A 263 14.43 -13.04 -10.33
C ALA A 263 14.80 -12.58 -8.91
N LEU A 264 14.51 -11.34 -8.55
CA LEU A 264 14.76 -10.80 -7.21
C LEU A 264 13.93 -11.46 -6.11
N LEU A 265 12.75 -12.01 -6.40
CA LEU A 265 11.98 -12.81 -5.44
C LEU A 265 12.65 -14.15 -5.09
N LYS A 266 13.47 -14.70 -5.99
CA LYS A 266 14.02 -16.07 -5.90
C LYS A 266 15.51 -16.14 -5.59
N GLN A 267 16.19 -15.00 -5.34
CA GLN A 267 17.63 -14.93 -5.08
C GLN A 267 18.08 -15.79 -3.87
N ASP A 268 19.38 -15.94 -3.66
CA ASP A 268 19.88 -16.90 -2.67
C ASP A 268 19.61 -16.45 -1.22
N GLN A 269 19.92 -15.20 -0.87
CA GLN A 269 19.82 -14.70 0.50
C GLN A 269 18.58 -13.82 0.70
N SER A 270 17.78 -14.07 1.74
CA SER A 270 16.70 -13.14 2.08
C SER A 270 17.21 -11.93 2.86
N ALA A 271 16.60 -10.76 2.61
CA ALA A 271 16.87 -9.55 3.39
C ALA A 271 16.64 -9.80 4.90
N ASP A 272 15.58 -10.55 5.24
CA ASP A 272 15.24 -10.91 6.62
C ASP A 272 16.33 -11.77 7.29
N GLU A 273 16.93 -12.73 6.58
CA GLU A 273 18.04 -13.54 7.12
C GLU A 273 19.29 -12.70 7.35
N ILE A 274 19.62 -11.78 6.44
CA ILE A 274 20.75 -10.87 6.59
C ILE A 274 20.53 -9.95 7.80
N MET A 275 19.35 -9.34 7.91
CA MET A 275 19.00 -8.49 9.05
C MET A 275 19.05 -9.27 10.38
N ARG A 276 18.53 -10.50 10.39
CA ARG A 276 18.58 -11.36 11.58
C ARG A 276 20.02 -11.67 11.97
N TYR A 277 20.89 -11.96 11.01
CA TYR A 277 22.31 -12.15 11.27
C TYR A 277 22.95 -10.88 11.84
N GLU A 278 22.70 -9.71 11.25
CA GLU A 278 23.22 -8.43 11.75
C GLU A 278 22.78 -8.13 13.19
N GLN A 279 21.54 -8.46 13.54
CA GLN A 279 20.98 -8.27 14.88
C GLN A 279 21.56 -9.25 15.91
N THR A 280 21.94 -10.46 15.50
CA THR A 280 22.37 -11.54 16.40
C THR A 280 23.88 -11.64 16.56
N VAL A 281 24.63 -11.35 15.50
CA VAL A 281 26.08 -11.50 15.44
C VAL A 281 26.78 -10.14 15.36
N GLY A 282 26.11 -9.12 14.82
CA GLY A 282 26.69 -7.82 14.53
C GLY A 282 26.72 -7.51 13.04
N ARG A 283 26.90 -6.23 12.72
CA ARG A 283 26.94 -5.75 11.33
C ARG A 283 28.37 -5.63 10.85
N ARG A 284 28.61 -5.90 9.57
CA ARG A 284 29.89 -5.58 8.93
C ARG A 284 29.87 -4.13 8.50
N VAL A 285 31.00 -3.43 8.65
CA VAL A 285 31.18 -2.05 8.20
C VAL A 285 32.43 -2.01 7.33
N ARG A 286 32.33 -1.38 6.16
CA ARG A 286 33.50 -1.17 5.30
C ARG A 286 34.14 0.18 5.64
N MET A 287 35.41 0.14 6.03
CA MET A 287 36.21 1.31 6.37
C MET A 287 36.72 2.00 5.10
N GLU A 288 37.24 3.23 5.24
CA GLU A 288 37.78 4.00 4.11
C GLU A 288 38.97 3.32 3.41
N ASP A 289 39.71 2.46 4.12
CA ASP A 289 40.81 1.65 3.56
C ASP A 289 40.31 0.36 2.86
N GLY A 290 38.99 0.17 2.76
CA GLY A 290 38.35 -0.99 2.16
C GLY A 290 38.28 -2.23 3.06
N LYS A 291 38.85 -2.19 4.26
CA LYS A 291 38.76 -3.32 5.21
C LYS A 291 37.36 -3.40 5.81
N GLU A 292 36.93 -4.63 6.06
CA GLU A 292 35.65 -4.91 6.72
C GLU A 292 35.88 -5.20 8.20
N LEU A 293 35.13 -4.51 9.06
CA LEU A 293 35.10 -4.76 10.49
C LEU A 293 33.74 -5.33 10.89
N LEU A 294 33.73 -6.35 11.74
CA LEU A 294 32.51 -6.82 12.39
C LEU A 294 32.26 -5.97 13.64
N VAL A 295 31.18 -5.19 13.64
CA VAL A 295 30.71 -4.41 14.78
C VAL A 295 29.61 -5.21 15.46
N MET A 296 29.92 -5.82 16.59
CA MET A 296 28.93 -6.52 17.41
C MET A 296 27.94 -5.51 17.97
N GLY A 297 26.64 -5.77 17.81
CA GLY A 297 25.61 -4.96 18.46
C GLY A 297 25.54 -5.32 19.94
N ASN A 298 25.41 -4.32 20.82
CA ASN A 298 24.90 -4.60 22.16
C ASN A 298 23.40 -4.88 22.04
N LEU A 299 22.94 -5.97 22.66
CA LEU A 299 21.51 -6.33 22.71
C LEU A 299 20.63 -5.22 23.32
N ASP A 300 21.22 -4.27 24.05
CA ASP A 300 20.55 -3.16 24.71
C ASP A 300 20.32 -1.93 23.81
N ASP A 301 20.96 -1.84 22.64
CA ASP A 301 20.86 -0.65 21.76
C ASP A 301 19.62 -0.66 20.85
N TRP A 302 18.78 -1.69 20.93
CA TRP A 302 17.65 -1.93 20.01
C TRP A 302 16.27 -2.05 20.68
N ASN A 303 16.14 -1.67 21.97
CA ASN A 303 14.85 -1.57 22.68
C ASN A 303 14.33 -0.13 22.75
#